data_AF-A0A962D6P2-F1
#
_entry.id   AF-A0A962D6P2-F1
#
_cell.length_a   1.000
_cell.length_b   1.000
_cell.length_c   1.000
_cell.angle_alpha   90.00
_cell.angle_beta   90.00
_cell.angle_gamma   90.00
#
_symmetry.space_group_name_H-M   'P 1'
#
loop_
_entity.id
_entity.type
_entity.pdbx_description
1 polymer ?
#
loop_
_entity_poly.entity_id
_entity_poly.type
_entity_poly.pdbx_seq_one_letter_code
_entity_poly.pdbx_strand_id
1 'polypeptide(L)'
;NEPPATAAEVIGEAILRLDESCDRATLYFRYDPEVSAGQPDQIPLVRLGQRTRPCDMPDGQVAPPALAAADNAGFSIRQSGAWFDSNTSGQGLMLEVVPASGSQDGLLFGAWFTYDRPELANDFAAQDWFILQGDLAGAAAGRVRLPIYRSIGGEGLRRPTANLFVVGEAELQFNDCSELQVSYAFAEDPHAGVHAGLQGELELERIGGCELP
;
A
#
# COMPACT_ATOMS: atom_id res chain seq x y z
N ASN A 1 10.71 -16.35 3.44
CA ASN A 1 11.24 -15.50 2.37
C ASN A 1 11.39 -14.11 2.95
N GLU A 2 12.63 -13.64 3.10
CA GLU A 2 12.91 -12.28 3.55
C GLU A 2 13.21 -11.46 2.29
N PRO A 3 12.56 -10.31 2.07
CA PRO A 3 12.82 -9.49 0.91
C PRO A 3 14.30 -9.08 0.91
N PRO A 4 14.99 -9.06 -0.25
CA PRO A 4 16.34 -8.53 -0.27
C PRO A 4 16.30 -7.05 0.16
N ALA A 5 17.25 -6.62 0.98
CA ALA A 5 17.20 -5.34 1.69
C ALA A 5 17.89 -4.20 0.92
N THR A 6 17.16 -3.09 0.71
CA THR A 6 17.77 -1.79 0.42
C THR A 6 18.51 -1.28 1.66
N ALA A 7 19.62 -0.57 1.46
CA ALA A 7 20.33 0.09 2.54
C ALA A 7 19.58 1.35 2.97
N ALA A 8 18.86 1.27 4.10
CA ALA A 8 18.13 2.41 4.66
C ALA A 8 19.04 3.27 5.54
N GLU A 9 18.87 4.59 5.46
CA GLU A 9 19.43 5.56 6.39
C GLU A 9 18.37 5.97 7.41
N VAL A 10 18.76 6.06 8.69
CA VAL A 10 17.88 6.59 9.74
C VAL A 10 17.91 8.11 9.66
N ILE A 11 16.75 8.73 9.45
CA ILE A 11 16.59 10.19 9.31
C ILE A 11 15.78 10.83 10.45
N GLY A 12 15.51 10.06 11.50
CA GLY A 12 14.69 10.48 12.63
C GLY A 12 14.05 9.32 13.37
N GLU A 13 13.04 9.64 14.17
CA GLU A 13 12.36 8.71 15.05
C GLU A 13 10.85 8.79 14.87
N ALA A 14 10.17 7.65 14.98
CA ALA A 14 8.72 7.57 14.96
C ALA A 14 8.19 6.63 16.06
N ILE A 15 7.07 7.01 16.66
CA ILE A 15 6.33 6.23 17.65
C ILE A 15 4.91 6.09 17.15
N LEU A 16 4.49 4.85 16.87
CA LEU A 16 3.10 4.53 16.61
C LEU A 16 2.41 4.18 17.93
N ARG A 17 1.43 4.99 18.33
CA ARG A 17 0.58 4.71 19.49
C ARG A 17 -0.79 4.25 19.01
N LEU A 18 -1.17 3.03 19.33
CA LEU A 18 -2.57 2.61 19.24
C LEU A 18 -3.34 3.28 20.38
N ASP A 19 -4.49 3.88 20.07
CA ASP A 19 -5.36 4.43 21.11
C ASP A 19 -5.99 3.27 21.90
N GLU A 20 -6.82 3.56 22.91
CA GLU A 20 -7.66 2.56 23.60
C GLU A 20 -8.76 1.96 22.68
N SER A 21 -8.53 1.93 21.37
CA SER A 21 -9.39 1.37 20.34
C SER A 21 -8.56 0.66 19.28
N CYS A 22 -9.14 -0.33 18.61
CA CYS A 22 -8.45 -1.12 17.59
C CYS A 22 -8.39 -0.50 16.19
N ASP A 23 -9.07 0.63 16.01
CA ASP A 23 -9.27 1.27 14.70
C ASP A 23 -8.70 2.70 14.65
N ARG A 24 -8.03 3.15 15.71
CA ARG A 24 -7.41 4.47 15.79
C ARG A 24 -6.00 4.37 16.32
N ALA A 25 -5.11 5.15 15.73
CA ALA A 25 -3.74 5.28 16.17
C ALA A 25 -3.29 6.73 15.99
N THR A 26 -2.21 7.11 16.66
CA THR A 26 -1.50 8.33 16.38
C THR A 26 -0.04 7.99 16.08
N LEU A 27 0.43 8.37 14.89
CA LEU A 27 1.84 8.33 14.54
C LEU A 27 2.48 9.64 14.99
N TYR A 28 3.40 9.57 15.95
CA TYR A 28 4.27 10.68 16.32
C TYR A 28 5.60 10.51 15.62
N PHE A 29 6.15 11.58 15.05
CA PHE A 29 7.45 11.49 14.40
C PHE A 29 8.22 12.80 14.50
N ARG A 30 9.55 12.68 14.39
CA ARG A 30 10.48 13.81 14.35
C ARG A 30 11.64 13.43 13.45
N TYR A 31 11.98 14.31 12.52
CA TYR A 31 13.20 14.20 11.73
C TYR A 31 14.42 14.67 12.54
N ASP A 32 15.58 14.12 12.22
CA ASP A 32 16.83 14.62 12.76
C ASP A 32 17.06 16.08 12.29
N PRO A 33 17.68 16.94 13.12
CA PRO A 33 17.83 18.36 12.80
C PRO A 33 18.57 18.64 11.49
N GLU A 34 19.43 17.72 11.07
CA GLU A 34 20.20 17.79 9.82
C GLU A 34 19.34 17.54 8.58
N VAL A 35 18.25 16.79 8.73
CA VAL A 35 17.30 16.46 7.66
C VAL A 35 16.19 17.50 7.59
N SER A 36 15.62 17.86 8.75
CA SER A 36 14.64 18.92 8.86
C SER A 36 14.64 19.50 10.27
N ALA A 37 14.86 20.81 10.39
CA ALA A 37 14.81 21.54 11.65
C ALA A 37 13.38 21.76 12.19
N GLY A 38 12.39 21.02 11.68
CA GLY A 38 10.99 21.10 12.07
C GLY A 38 10.71 20.59 13.49
N GLN A 39 9.58 21.01 14.05
CA GLN A 39 9.09 20.44 15.31
C GLN A 39 8.59 19.01 15.10
N PRO A 40 8.59 18.16 16.15
CA PRO A 40 7.85 16.90 16.13
C PRO A 40 6.42 17.12 15.67
N ASP A 41 5.93 16.22 14.83
CA ASP A 41 4.59 16.30 14.26
C ASP A 41 3.83 14.99 14.56
N GLN A 42 2.52 15.02 14.34
CA GLN A 42 1.65 13.86 14.59
C GLN A 42 0.60 13.69 13.50
N ILE A 43 0.32 12.42 13.17
CA ILE A 43 -0.74 12.04 12.25
C ILE A 43 -1.75 11.18 13.01
N PRO A 44 -2.97 11.68 13.25
CA PRO A 44 -4.06 10.81 13.70
C PRO A 44 -4.48 9.90 12.53
N LEU A 45 -4.55 8.61 12.81
CA LEU A 45 -4.86 7.56 11.85
C LEU A 45 -6.18 6.89 12.25
N VAL A 46 -6.99 6.58 11.24
CA VAL A 46 -8.14 5.70 11.37
C VAL A 46 -7.92 4.54 10.41
N ARG A 47 -8.20 3.32 10.88
CA ARG A 47 -8.10 2.11 10.06
C ARG A 47 -9.08 2.21 8.89
N LEU A 48 -8.58 1.99 7.68
CA LEU A 48 -9.39 1.96 6.46
C LEU A 48 -10.17 0.63 6.33
N GLY A 49 -9.49 -0.48 6.61
CA GLY A 49 -10.06 -1.83 6.53
C GLY A 49 -10.89 -2.26 7.74
N GLN A 50 -11.71 -3.28 7.54
CA GLN A 50 -12.41 -3.96 8.64
C GLN A 50 -11.44 -4.84 9.44
N ARG A 51 -11.72 -5.06 10.72
CA ARG A 51 -10.94 -5.99 11.54
C ARG A 51 -11.30 -7.44 11.19
N THR A 52 -10.37 -8.17 10.60
CA THR A 52 -10.52 -9.60 10.29
C THR A 52 -10.21 -10.52 11.45
N ARG A 53 -9.53 -10.00 12.49
CA ARG A 53 -9.05 -10.75 13.66
C ARG A 53 -9.43 -10.05 14.96
N PRO A 54 -9.47 -10.79 16.09
CA PRO A 54 -9.58 -10.17 17.40
C PRO A 54 -8.41 -9.20 17.62
N CYS A 55 -8.66 -8.15 18.37
CA CYS A 55 -7.66 -7.16 18.71
C CYS A 55 -7.59 -6.98 20.22
N ASP A 56 -6.40 -7.18 20.77
CA ASP A 56 -6.10 -6.99 22.19
C ASP A 56 -5.89 -5.50 22.47
N MET A 57 -6.67 -4.96 23.40
CA MET A 57 -6.57 -3.58 23.85
C MET A 57 -5.61 -3.47 25.04
N PRO A 58 -4.99 -2.29 25.26
CA PRO A 58 -4.03 -2.09 26.35
C PRO A 58 -4.60 -2.35 27.76
N ASP A 59 -5.92 -2.28 27.93
CA ASP A 59 -6.62 -2.56 29.17
C ASP A 59 -6.92 -4.06 29.39
N GLY A 60 -6.48 -4.92 28.47
CA GLY A 60 -6.67 -6.38 28.51
C GLY A 60 -7.99 -6.85 27.93
N GLN A 61 -8.84 -5.96 27.43
CA GLN A 61 -10.06 -6.36 26.71
C GLN A 61 -9.72 -6.82 25.29
N VAL A 62 -10.56 -7.70 24.74
CA VAL A 62 -10.42 -8.18 23.35
C VAL A 62 -11.61 -7.70 22.55
N ALA A 63 -11.36 -6.86 21.56
CA ALA A 63 -12.37 -6.48 20.59
C ALA A 63 -12.54 -7.62 19.56
N PRO A 64 -13.77 -8.08 19.27
CA PRO A 64 -13.98 -9.12 18.28
C PRO A 64 -13.63 -8.63 16.85
N PRO A 65 -13.40 -9.57 15.91
CA PRO A 65 -13.43 -9.26 14.50
C PRO A 65 -14.70 -8.49 14.13
N ALA A 66 -14.58 -7.55 13.21
CA ALA A 66 -15.66 -6.72 12.71
C ALA A 66 -15.81 -6.94 11.20
N LEU A 67 -15.76 -8.21 10.77
CA LEU A 67 -15.96 -8.57 9.37
C LEU A 67 -17.45 -8.69 9.05
N ALA A 68 -17.97 -7.77 8.24
CA ALA A 68 -19.35 -7.80 7.78
C ALA A 68 -19.49 -8.29 6.33
N ALA A 69 -18.39 -8.47 5.61
CA ALA A 69 -18.42 -8.60 4.16
C ALA A 69 -17.99 -9.99 3.66
N ALA A 70 -18.69 -10.46 2.63
CA ALA A 70 -18.35 -11.69 1.91
C ALA A 70 -17.27 -11.41 0.86
N ASP A 71 -16.42 -12.40 0.59
CA ASP A 71 -15.50 -12.36 -0.54
C ASP A 71 -16.30 -12.18 -1.84
N ASN A 72 -15.83 -11.34 -2.75
CA ASN A 72 -16.51 -11.07 -4.01
C ASN A 72 -15.53 -11.18 -5.18
N ALA A 73 -15.94 -11.84 -6.26
CA ALA A 73 -15.17 -11.93 -7.50
C ALA A 73 -13.70 -12.40 -7.35
N GLY A 74 -13.39 -13.19 -6.32
CA GLY A 74 -12.03 -13.65 -6.01
C GLY A 74 -11.19 -12.68 -5.17
N PHE A 75 -11.81 -11.60 -4.67
CA PHE A 75 -11.23 -10.64 -3.74
C PHE A 75 -11.75 -10.86 -2.33
N SER A 76 -10.82 -10.89 -1.38
CA SER A 76 -11.05 -11.02 0.05
C SER A 76 -10.20 -10.01 0.80
N ILE A 77 -10.74 -9.44 1.89
CA ILE A 77 -9.94 -8.63 2.82
C ILE A 77 -8.74 -9.40 3.40
N ARG A 78 -8.76 -10.74 3.38
CA ARG A 78 -7.63 -11.56 3.83
C ARG A 78 -6.42 -11.48 2.87
N GLN A 79 -6.60 -10.97 1.66
CA GLN A 79 -5.53 -10.68 0.71
C GLN A 79 -4.87 -9.31 0.96
N SER A 80 -5.43 -8.46 1.83
CA SER A 80 -4.74 -7.24 2.28
C SER A 80 -3.39 -7.60 2.94
N GLY A 81 -2.40 -6.73 2.78
CA GLY A 81 -1.06 -6.91 3.36
C GLY A 81 0.06 -6.38 2.49
N ALA A 82 1.30 -6.70 2.88
CA ALA A 82 2.49 -6.40 2.10
C ALA A 82 2.80 -7.55 1.13
N TRP A 83 3.09 -7.20 -0.12
CA TRP A 83 3.45 -8.07 -1.21
C TRP A 83 4.77 -7.58 -1.79
N PHE A 84 5.75 -8.45 -2.01
CA PHE A 84 7.09 -8.05 -2.46
C PHE A 84 7.55 -8.87 -3.66
N ASP A 85 8.37 -8.29 -4.51
CA ASP A 85 9.03 -9.01 -5.59
C ASP A 85 10.26 -9.74 -5.03
N SER A 86 10.27 -11.07 -5.07
CA SER A 86 11.38 -11.87 -4.54
C SER A 86 12.64 -11.82 -5.41
N ASN A 87 12.50 -11.38 -6.67
CA ASN A 87 13.63 -11.18 -7.59
C ASN A 87 14.23 -9.78 -7.45
N THR A 88 13.47 -8.81 -6.93
CA THR A 88 13.81 -7.39 -6.95
C THR A 88 13.72 -6.79 -5.55
N SER A 89 14.88 -6.62 -4.91
CA SER A 89 15.04 -6.02 -3.58
C SER A 89 14.30 -4.70 -3.44
N GLY A 90 13.55 -4.53 -2.35
CA GLY A 90 12.90 -3.26 -2.04
C GLY A 90 11.84 -2.83 -3.06
N GLN A 91 11.20 -3.75 -3.78
CA GLN A 91 10.06 -3.45 -4.64
C GLN A 91 8.82 -4.23 -4.17
N GLY A 92 7.65 -3.60 -4.18
CA GLY A 92 6.42 -4.28 -3.80
C GLY A 92 5.21 -3.37 -3.57
N LEU A 93 4.12 -3.96 -3.12
CA LEU A 93 2.86 -3.28 -2.82
C LEU A 93 2.42 -3.50 -1.38
N MET A 94 1.93 -2.44 -0.74
CA MET A 94 1.01 -2.55 0.37
C MET A 94 -0.42 -2.46 -0.15
N LEU A 95 -1.18 -3.54 -0.02
CA LEU A 95 -2.52 -3.68 -0.57
C LEU A 95 -3.58 -3.70 0.54
N GLU A 96 -4.69 -3.02 0.31
CA GLU A 96 -5.91 -3.09 1.11
C GLU A 96 -7.10 -3.40 0.20
N VAL A 97 -7.77 -4.52 0.48
CA VAL A 97 -9.03 -4.92 -0.15
C VAL A 97 -10.17 -4.59 0.80
N VAL A 98 -11.01 -3.63 0.41
CA VAL A 98 -12.27 -3.31 1.09
C VAL A 98 -13.39 -4.03 0.35
N PRO A 99 -13.96 -5.11 0.91
CA PRO A 99 -14.92 -5.91 0.16
C PRO A 99 -16.24 -5.17 -0.07
N ALA A 100 -17.00 -5.65 -1.06
CA ALA A 100 -18.33 -5.13 -1.37
C ALA A 100 -19.27 -5.25 -0.15
N SER A 101 -20.09 -4.22 0.06
CA SER A 101 -21.07 -4.19 1.16
C SER A 101 -22.34 -3.50 0.71
N GLY A 102 -23.49 -4.16 0.89
CA GLY A 102 -24.78 -3.65 0.45
C GLY A 102 -24.79 -3.37 -1.05
N SER A 103 -24.95 -2.10 -1.42
CA SER A 103 -24.96 -1.61 -2.81
C SER A 103 -23.63 -1.00 -3.27
N GLN A 104 -22.54 -1.20 -2.53
CA GLN A 104 -21.20 -0.72 -2.91
C GLN A 104 -20.41 -1.85 -3.53
N ASP A 105 -19.72 -1.57 -4.65
CA ASP A 105 -18.98 -2.58 -5.42
C ASP A 105 -17.70 -3.07 -4.72
N GLY A 106 -17.30 -2.44 -3.62
CA GLY A 106 -16.00 -2.67 -2.96
C GLY A 106 -14.93 -1.75 -3.53
N LEU A 107 -13.77 -1.72 -2.87
CA LEU A 107 -12.63 -0.88 -3.24
C LEU A 107 -11.34 -1.67 -3.07
N LEU A 108 -10.39 -1.48 -3.97
CA LEU A 108 -9.02 -1.88 -3.79
C LEU A 108 -8.13 -0.65 -3.78
N PHE A 109 -7.22 -0.60 -2.80
CA PHE A 109 -6.16 0.39 -2.69
C PHE A 109 -4.81 -0.32 -2.60
N GLY A 110 -3.82 0.14 -3.36
CA GLY A 110 -2.45 -0.35 -3.33
C GLY A 110 -1.47 0.82 -3.31
N ALA A 111 -0.53 0.82 -2.38
CA ALA A 111 0.65 1.68 -2.46
C ALA A 111 1.81 0.86 -3.03
N TRP A 112 2.28 1.21 -4.22
CA TRP A 112 3.36 0.52 -4.92
C TRP A 112 4.67 1.29 -4.77
N PHE A 113 5.66 0.64 -4.16
CA PHE A 113 7.02 1.14 -4.07
C PHE A 113 7.92 0.49 -5.13
N THR A 114 8.66 1.31 -5.86
CA THR A 114 9.61 0.90 -6.91
C THR A 114 10.71 1.96 -7.06
N TYR A 115 11.56 1.83 -8.07
CA TYR A 115 12.65 2.73 -8.37
C TYR A 115 13.00 2.74 -9.86
N ASP A 116 13.74 3.75 -10.32
CA ASP A 116 14.12 3.95 -11.71
C ASP A 116 14.75 2.72 -12.36
N ARG A 117 15.74 2.12 -11.68
CA ARG A 117 16.47 0.91 -12.09
C ARG A 117 17.04 0.15 -10.87
N PRO A 118 17.23 -1.18 -10.94
CA PRO A 118 17.76 -1.99 -9.84
C PRO A 118 19.06 -1.46 -9.21
N GLU A 119 19.98 -0.94 -10.01
CA GLU A 119 21.24 -0.37 -9.53
C GLU A 119 21.08 0.93 -8.70
N LEU A 120 19.91 1.59 -8.78
CA LEU A 120 19.58 2.81 -8.07
C LEU A 120 18.63 2.58 -6.88
N ALA A 121 18.36 1.33 -6.48
CA ALA A 121 17.44 1.02 -5.40
C ALA A 121 17.78 1.73 -4.05
N ASN A 122 19.06 2.05 -3.85
CA ASN A 122 19.56 2.77 -2.66
C ASN A 122 19.73 4.28 -2.86
N ASP A 123 19.43 4.80 -4.05
CA ASP A 123 19.43 6.24 -4.31
C ASP A 123 18.06 6.82 -3.93
N PHE A 124 18.04 7.68 -2.92
CA PHE A 124 16.79 8.29 -2.42
C PHE A 124 16.06 9.10 -3.50
N ALA A 125 16.77 9.61 -4.51
CA ALA A 125 16.18 10.40 -5.59
C ALA A 125 15.56 9.52 -6.69
N ALA A 126 15.86 8.23 -6.70
CA ALA A 126 15.40 7.26 -7.70
C ALA A 126 14.30 6.34 -7.15
N GLN A 127 13.79 6.59 -5.94
CA GLN A 127 12.70 5.84 -5.33
C GLN A 127 11.36 6.51 -5.61
N ASP A 128 10.38 5.73 -6.06
CA ASP A 128 9.06 6.22 -6.44
C ASP A 128 7.95 5.45 -5.71
N TRP A 129 6.86 6.18 -5.44
CA TRP A 129 5.61 5.65 -4.91
C TRP A 129 4.47 5.93 -5.88
N PHE A 130 3.77 4.87 -6.28
CA PHE A 130 2.53 4.92 -7.04
C PHE A 130 1.35 4.42 -6.21
N ILE A 131 0.15 4.80 -6.62
CA ILE A 131 -1.10 4.38 -6.00
C ILE A 131 -1.91 3.62 -7.05
N LEU A 132 -2.36 2.41 -6.71
CA LEU A 132 -3.36 1.67 -7.48
C LEU A 132 -4.69 1.83 -6.74
N GLN A 133 -5.72 2.38 -7.38
CA GLN A 133 -6.99 2.57 -6.68
C GLN A 133 -8.19 2.52 -7.63
N GLY A 134 -9.21 1.76 -7.25
CA GLY A 134 -10.45 1.63 -8.02
C GLY A 134 -11.48 0.77 -7.31
N ASP A 135 -12.74 0.87 -7.75
CA ASP A 135 -13.79 -0.05 -7.29
C ASP A 135 -13.60 -1.47 -7.85
N LEU A 136 -14.32 -2.43 -7.27
CA LEU A 136 -14.27 -3.83 -7.72
C LEU A 136 -15.46 -4.21 -8.62
N ALA A 137 -16.17 -3.24 -9.22
CA ALA A 137 -17.36 -3.53 -10.04
C ALA A 137 -17.03 -4.36 -11.29
N GLY A 138 -15.83 -4.15 -11.86
CA GLY A 138 -15.31 -4.89 -13.01
C GLY A 138 -14.47 -6.12 -12.64
N ALA A 139 -14.36 -6.45 -11.35
CA ALA A 139 -13.52 -7.56 -10.91
C ALA A 139 -14.14 -8.92 -11.28
N ALA A 140 -13.29 -9.88 -11.67
CA ALA A 140 -13.71 -11.24 -11.96
C ALA A 140 -12.56 -12.23 -11.73
N ALA A 141 -12.85 -13.36 -11.09
CA ALA A 141 -11.89 -14.46 -10.91
C ALA A 141 -10.52 -14.03 -10.33
N GLY A 142 -10.53 -13.14 -9.32
CA GLY A 142 -9.32 -12.63 -8.67
C GLY A 142 -8.58 -11.57 -9.48
N ARG A 143 -9.17 -11.09 -10.58
CA ARG A 143 -8.62 -10.09 -11.49
C ARG A 143 -9.33 -8.76 -11.40
N VAL A 144 -8.59 -7.65 -11.45
CA VAL A 144 -9.15 -6.30 -11.58
C VAL A 144 -8.18 -5.37 -12.31
N ARG A 145 -8.72 -4.44 -13.12
CA ARG A 145 -7.95 -3.34 -13.72
C ARG A 145 -8.12 -2.07 -12.92
N LEU A 146 -7.01 -1.38 -12.67
CA LEU A 146 -6.94 -0.20 -11.83
C LEU A 146 -6.05 0.85 -12.49
N PRO A 147 -6.44 2.13 -12.44
CA PRO A 147 -5.54 3.21 -12.81
C PRO A 147 -4.35 3.26 -11.86
N ILE A 148 -3.19 3.59 -12.43
CA ILE A 148 -1.97 3.92 -11.70
C ILE A 148 -1.97 5.42 -11.50
N TYR A 149 -1.97 5.86 -10.25
CA TYR A 149 -1.84 7.26 -9.89
C TYR A 149 -0.44 7.58 -9.37
N ARG A 150 0.01 8.80 -9.63
CA ARG A 150 1.14 9.42 -8.93
C ARG A 150 0.65 10.68 -8.25
N SER A 151 1.02 10.83 -6.97
CA SER A 151 0.83 12.10 -6.26
C SER A 151 2.16 12.83 -6.11
N ILE A 152 2.21 14.11 -6.45
CA ILE A 152 3.45 14.92 -6.38
C ILE A 152 3.22 16.25 -5.65
N GLY A 153 4.30 16.88 -5.18
CA GLY A 153 4.26 18.26 -4.70
C GLY A 153 3.40 18.50 -3.44
N GLY A 154 3.38 17.57 -2.49
CA GLY A 154 2.74 17.79 -1.19
C GLY A 154 3.42 18.89 -0.37
N GLU A 155 2.64 19.69 0.37
CA GLU A 155 3.13 20.75 1.27
C GLU A 155 3.16 20.24 2.74
N GLY A 156 3.86 19.13 2.97
CA GLY A 156 3.87 18.44 4.27
C GLY A 156 2.49 17.91 4.70
N LEU A 157 2.25 17.81 6.01
CA LEU A 157 1.00 17.27 6.57
C LEU A 157 -0.17 18.28 6.62
N ARG A 158 0.06 19.53 6.19
CA ARG A 158 -0.84 20.64 6.53
C ARG A 158 -1.96 20.86 5.53
N ARG A 159 -1.83 20.36 4.30
CA ARG A 159 -2.83 20.53 3.23
C ARG A 159 -2.91 19.27 2.37
N PRO A 160 -4.13 18.82 2.00
CA PRO A 160 -4.29 17.81 0.95
C PRO A 160 -3.62 18.29 -0.34
N THR A 161 -2.87 17.42 -1.00
CA THR A 161 -2.37 17.68 -2.35
C THR A 161 -3.51 17.45 -3.35
N ALA A 162 -3.66 18.36 -4.31
CA ALA A 162 -4.58 18.20 -5.46
C ALA A 162 -3.86 17.59 -6.68
N ASN A 163 -2.57 17.29 -6.56
CA ASN A 163 -1.71 16.86 -7.67
C ASN A 163 -1.72 15.33 -7.80
N LEU A 164 -2.91 14.74 -8.00
CA LEU A 164 -3.08 13.32 -8.26
C LEU A 164 -3.27 13.11 -9.76
N PHE A 165 -2.31 12.48 -10.41
CA PHE A 165 -2.31 12.25 -11.86
C PHE A 165 -2.49 10.77 -12.15
N VAL A 166 -3.39 10.42 -13.09
CA VAL A 166 -3.41 9.08 -13.68
C VAL A 166 -2.25 9.00 -14.66
N VAL A 167 -1.32 8.09 -14.41
CA VAL A 167 -0.07 7.95 -15.17
C VAL A 167 0.04 6.60 -15.88
N GLY A 168 -0.98 5.75 -15.79
CA GLY A 168 -0.99 4.43 -16.40
C GLY A 168 -2.15 3.58 -15.91
N GLU A 169 -2.09 2.29 -16.25
CA GLU A 169 -3.07 1.28 -15.86
C GLU A 169 -2.32 0.01 -15.41
N ALA A 170 -2.88 -0.68 -14.42
CA ALA A 170 -2.41 -1.96 -13.93
C ALA A 170 -3.54 -2.98 -13.89
N GLU A 171 -3.24 -4.23 -14.23
CA GLU A 171 -4.12 -5.38 -14.01
C GLU A 171 -3.51 -6.22 -12.88
N LEU A 172 -4.28 -6.40 -11.81
CA LEU A 172 -3.92 -7.26 -10.69
C LEU A 172 -4.60 -8.61 -10.86
N GLN A 173 -3.90 -9.70 -10.59
CA GLN A 173 -4.42 -11.06 -10.56
C GLN A 173 -3.87 -11.81 -9.34
N PHE A 174 -4.76 -12.19 -8.43
CA PHE A 174 -4.41 -13.17 -7.41
C PHE A 174 -4.35 -14.56 -8.04
N ASN A 175 -3.20 -15.22 -7.95
CA ASN A 175 -3.04 -16.61 -8.36
C ASN A 175 -3.46 -17.53 -7.20
N ASP A 176 -3.03 -17.18 -5.99
CA ASP A 176 -3.49 -17.77 -4.74
C ASP A 176 -3.46 -16.75 -3.59
N CYS A 177 -3.41 -17.22 -2.34
CA CYS A 177 -3.39 -16.37 -1.15
C CYS A 177 -2.00 -15.76 -0.82
N SER A 178 -0.95 -16.24 -1.48
CA SER A 178 0.46 -15.86 -1.30
C SER A 178 1.12 -15.34 -2.58
N GLU A 179 0.50 -15.53 -3.75
CA GLU A 179 1.01 -15.09 -5.05
C GLU A 179 0.07 -14.07 -5.73
N LEU A 180 0.64 -12.91 -6.10
CA LEU A 180 -0.04 -11.81 -6.78
C LEU A 180 0.76 -11.41 -8.02
N GLN A 181 0.14 -11.48 -9.19
CA GLN A 181 0.69 -10.94 -10.43
C GLN A 181 0.17 -9.53 -10.67
N VAL A 182 1.04 -8.62 -11.10
CA VAL A 182 0.69 -7.25 -11.51
C VAL A 182 1.25 -6.98 -12.90
N SER A 183 0.38 -6.87 -13.90
CA SER A 183 0.76 -6.38 -15.23
C SER A 183 0.52 -4.87 -15.28
N TYR A 184 1.52 -4.07 -15.63
CA TYR A 184 1.41 -2.61 -15.65
C TYR A 184 1.82 -2.01 -16.99
N ALA A 185 1.22 -0.87 -17.33
CA ALA A 185 1.63 -0.03 -18.44
C ALA A 185 1.49 1.44 -18.05
N PHE A 186 2.61 2.16 -18.02
CA PHE A 186 2.64 3.60 -17.87
C PHE A 186 2.33 4.28 -19.20
N ALA A 187 1.54 5.35 -19.13
CA ALA A 187 1.30 6.22 -20.27
C ALA A 187 2.57 7.02 -20.63
N GLU A 188 2.60 7.52 -21.86
CA GLU A 188 3.55 8.56 -22.29
C GLU A 188 3.16 9.91 -21.67
N ASP A 189 3.19 9.99 -20.34
CA ASP A 189 2.81 11.16 -19.56
C ASP A 189 4.01 11.69 -18.76
N PRO A 190 4.32 13.00 -18.82
CA PRO A 190 5.44 13.57 -18.07
C PRO A 190 5.38 13.36 -16.55
N HIS A 191 4.18 13.21 -15.98
CA HIS A 191 4.00 12.92 -14.56
C HIS A 191 4.40 11.49 -14.19
N ALA A 192 4.48 10.56 -15.15
CA ALA A 192 5.08 9.23 -14.93
C ALA A 192 6.60 9.31 -14.71
N GLY A 193 7.24 10.42 -15.05
CA GLY A 193 8.68 10.62 -14.86
C GLY A 193 9.51 9.66 -15.70
N VAL A 194 10.49 9.00 -15.09
CA VAL A 194 11.34 8.02 -15.78
C VAL A 194 10.59 6.76 -16.19
N HIS A 195 9.40 6.53 -15.63
CA HIS A 195 8.56 5.36 -15.91
C HIS A 195 7.68 5.55 -17.14
N ALA A 196 7.65 6.75 -17.74
CA ALA A 196 6.84 7.04 -18.91
C ALA A 196 7.08 6.05 -20.05
N GLY A 197 5.99 5.47 -20.58
CA GLY A 197 6.03 4.47 -21.65
C GLY A 197 6.54 3.07 -21.25
N LEU A 198 6.92 2.86 -19.98
CA LEU A 198 7.32 1.53 -19.49
C LEU A 198 6.10 0.63 -19.30
N GLN A 199 6.30 -0.66 -19.55
CA GLN A 199 5.32 -1.70 -19.27
C GLN A 199 6.04 -2.96 -18.80
N GLY A 200 5.38 -3.78 -18.01
CA GLY A 200 5.97 -4.99 -17.47
C GLY A 200 5.02 -5.81 -16.63
N GLU A 201 5.58 -6.84 -16.01
CA GLU A 201 4.90 -7.73 -15.09
C GLU A 201 5.72 -7.84 -13.81
N LEU A 202 5.02 -7.86 -12.68
CA LEU A 202 5.58 -8.17 -11.37
C LEU A 202 4.95 -9.45 -10.87
N GLU A 203 5.79 -10.36 -10.37
CA GLU A 203 5.37 -11.54 -9.63
C GLU A 203 5.69 -11.29 -8.15
N LEU A 204 4.64 -11.18 -7.32
CA LEU A 204 4.77 -10.74 -5.94
C LEU A 204 4.35 -11.84 -4.97
N GLU A 205 5.12 -11.95 -3.89
CA GLU A 205 4.88 -12.86 -2.79
C GLU A 205 4.36 -12.11 -1.56
N ARG A 206 3.40 -12.69 -0.85
CA ARG A 206 2.87 -12.12 0.39
C ARG A 206 3.86 -12.23 1.54
N ILE A 207 4.21 -11.11 2.18
CA ILE A 207 4.95 -11.11 3.44
C ILE A 207 4.08 -11.75 4.53
N GLY A 208 4.63 -12.75 5.21
CA GLY A 208 3.90 -13.53 6.22
C GLY A 208 3.08 -14.68 5.65
N GLY A 209 3.09 -14.90 4.32
CA GLY A 209 2.42 -16.02 3.66
C GLY A 209 0.90 -15.99 3.77
N CYS A 210 0.25 -17.12 3.49
CA CYS A 210 -1.18 -17.29 3.70
C CYS A 210 -1.51 -17.61 5.16
N GLU A 211 -2.65 -17.11 5.64
CA GLU A 211 -3.24 -17.68 6.84
C GLU A 211 -3.77 -19.08 6.53
N LEU A 212 -3.35 -20.09 7.30
CA LEU A 212 -3.96 -21.41 7.23
C LEU A 212 -5.45 -21.31 7.67
N PRO A 213 -6.35 -22.04 7.00
CA PRO A 213 -7.78 -22.03 7.32
C PRO A 213 -8.09 -22.52 8.74
#